data_AF-A0A3D1QCJ7-F1
#
_entry.id   AF-A0A3D1QCJ7-F1
#
_cell.length_a   1.000
_cell.length_b   1.000
_cell.length_c   1.000
_cell.angle_alpha   90.00
_cell.angle_beta   90.00
_cell.angle_gamma   90.00
#
_symmetry.space_group_name_H-M   'P 1'
#
loop_
_entity.id
_entity.type
_entity.pdbx_description
1 polymer ?
#
loop_
_entity_poly.entity_id
_entity_poly.type
_entity_poly.pdbx_seq_one_letter_code
_entity_poly.pdbx_strand_id
1 'polypeptide(L)' 'KQRGISKVITTTPNMGGRSFGTNVIEALMVSLINKTVEEITPKDYYHMLQELNMKPGVVDLEKEDV' A
#
# COMPACT_ATOMS: atom_id res chain seq x y z
N LYS A 1 -19.46 13.18 -1.19
CA LYS A 1 -20.51 12.14 -1.04
C LYS A 1 -21.65 12.20 -2.07
N GLN A 2 -21.85 13.27 -2.85
CA GLN A 2 -23.02 13.45 -3.74
C GLN A 2 -23.12 12.51 -4.97
N ARG A 3 -22.09 11.74 -5.32
CA ARG A 3 -22.12 10.83 -6.49
C ARG A 3 -22.46 9.37 -6.14
N GLY A 4 -22.91 9.08 -4.91
CA GLY A 4 -23.31 7.74 -4.49
C GLY A 4 -22.16 6.72 -4.33
N ILE A 5 -20.90 7.17 -4.33
CA ILE A 5 -19.74 6.32 -4.06
C ILE A 5 -19.59 6.14 -2.55
N SER A 6 -19.53 4.89 -2.09
CA SER A 6 -19.47 4.55 -0.67
C SER A 6 -18.05 4.32 -0.14
N LYS A 7 -17.08 3.93 -0.98
CA LYS A 7 -15.70 3.63 -0.55
C LYS A 7 -14.66 4.02 -1.60
N VAL A 8 -13.44 4.31 -1.15
CA VAL A 8 -12.23 4.43 -1.97
C VAL A 8 -11.26 3.34 -1.55
N ILE A 9 -10.78 2.57 -2.53
CA ILE A 9 -9.76 1.54 -2.32
C ILE A 9 -8.45 2.04 -2.93
N THR A 10 -7.38 2.05 -2.13
CA THR A 10 -6.03 2.45 -2.57
C THR A 10 -5.09 1.26 -2.50
N THR A 11 -4.05 1.27 -3.33
CA THR A 11 -3.02 0.22 -3.36
C THR A 11 -2.16 0.21 -2.09
N THR A 12 -2.03 1.34 -1.40
CA THR A 12 -1.23 1.50 -0.18
C THR A 12 -2.11 1.81 1.03
N PRO A 13 -1.82 1.25 2.21
CA PRO A 13 -2.61 1.49 3.42
C PRO A 13 -2.37 2.90 3.98
N ASN A 14 -3.24 3.32 4.89
CA ASN A 14 -2.96 4.46 5.75
C ASN A 14 -1.91 4.06 6.80
N MET A 15 -0.78 4.75 6.80
CA MET A 15 0.32 4.58 7.73
C MET A 15 0.48 5.87 8.55
N GLY A 16 0.01 5.87 9.79
CA GLY A 16 0.15 7.02 10.69
C GLY A 16 -0.62 8.28 10.25
N GLY A 17 -1.81 8.11 9.65
CA GLY A 17 -2.65 9.21 9.17
C GLY A 17 -2.34 9.65 7.74
N ARG A 18 -1.43 8.98 7.02
CA ARG A 18 -1.04 9.32 5.65
C ARG A 18 -1.01 8.10 4.76
N SER A 19 -1.33 8.27 3.48
CA SER A 19 -1.08 7.25 2.46
C SER A 19 0.20 7.64 1.71
N PHE A 20 1.20 6.77 1.75
CA PHE A 20 2.42 6.94 0.97
C PHE A 20 2.19 6.45 -0.46
N GLY A 21 2.80 7.14 -1.42
CA GLY A 21 2.76 6.75 -2.83
C GLY A 21 3.42 5.39 -3.06
N THR A 22 3.05 4.74 -4.15
CA THR A 22 3.61 3.43 -4.54
C THR A 22 5.13 3.47 -4.65
N ASN A 23 5.72 4.57 -5.12
CA ASN A 23 7.17 4.75 -5.21
C ASN A 23 7.90 4.62 -3.86
N VAL A 24 7.34 5.14 -2.77
CA VAL A 24 7.92 5.04 -1.42
C VAL A 24 7.84 3.61 -0.91
N ILE A 25 6.71 2.96 -1.18
CA ILE A 25 6.47 1.57 -0.79
C ILE A 25 7.38 0.61 -1.57
N GLU A 26 7.59 0.85 -2.86
CA GLU A 26 8.55 0.12 -3.70
C GLU A 26 9.99 0.30 -3.18
N ALA A 27 10.39 1.53 -2.87
CA ALA A 27 11.70 1.81 -2.29
C ALA A 27 11.91 1.09 -0.94
N LEU A 28 10.88 1.10 -0.07
CA LEU A 28 10.89 0.34 1.17
C LEU A 28 11.06 -1.16 0.90
N MET A 29 10.28 -1.74 -0.02
CA MET A 29 10.41 -3.16 -0.37
C MET A 29 11.82 -3.48 -0.89
N VAL A 30 12.36 -2.71 -1.84
CA VAL A 30 13.72 -2.88 -2.35
C VAL A 30 14.76 -2.80 -1.23
N SER A 31 14.60 -1.89 -0.26
CA SER A 31 15.53 -1.76 0.87
C SER A 31 15.47 -2.93 1.86
N LEU A 32 14.34 -3.64 1.91
CA LEU A 32 14.14 -4.80 2.79
C LEU A 32 14.47 -6.12 2.11
N ILE A 33 14.39 -6.19 0.77
CA ILE A 33 14.78 -7.36 -0.01
C ILE A 33 16.30 -7.46 0.03
N ASN A 34 16.81 -8.48 0.70
CA ASN A 34 18.24 -8.74 0.84
C ASN A 34 18.86 -9.36 -0.42
N LYS A 35 18.77 -8.66 -1.56
CA LYS A 35 19.35 -9.02 -2.86
C LYS A 35 19.89 -7.79 -3.57
N THR A 36 20.76 -7.96 -4.57
CA THR A 36 21.11 -6.83 -5.44
C THR A 36 19.90 -6.47 -6.32
N VAL A 37 19.82 -5.21 -6.76
CA VAL A 37 18.67 -4.71 -7.54
C VAL A 37 18.44 -5.54 -8.81
N GLU A 38 19.52 -6.00 -9.44
CA GLU A 38 19.51 -6.81 -10.66
C GLU A 38 18.92 -8.22 -10.44
N GLU A 39 18.95 -8.71 -9.21
CA GLU A 39 18.45 -10.03 -8.81
C GLU A 39 17.01 -9.98 -8.27
N ILE A 40 16.44 -8.79 -8.07
CA ILE A 40 15.07 -8.63 -7.58
C ILE A 40 14.09 -9.03 -8.68
N THR A 41 13.21 -9.96 -8.34
CA THR A 41 12.15 -10.45 -9.24
C THR A 41 10.77 -9.97 -8.78
N PRO A 42 9.75 -9.99 -9.66
CA PRO A 42 8.36 -9.73 -9.24
C PRO A 42 7.90 -10.63 -8.08
N LYS A 43 8.39 -11.87 -8.01
CA LYS A 43 8.05 -12.81 -6.93
C LYS A 43 8.55 -12.31 -5.57
N ASP A 44 9.70 -11.65 -5.53
CA ASP A 44 10.25 -11.08 -4.29
C ASP A 44 9.36 -9.95 -3.76
N TYR A 45 8.82 -9.10 -4.65
CA TYR A 45 7.82 -8.10 -4.26
C TYR A 45 6.56 -8.75 -3.70
N TYR A 46 6.01 -9.77 -4.35
CA TYR A 46 4.82 -10.47 -3.85
C TYR A 46 5.07 -11.13 -2.48
N HIS A 47 6.24 -11.73 -2.29
CA HIS A 47 6.65 -12.29 -1.00
C HIS A 47 6.74 -11.21 0.07
N MET A 48 7.39 -10.09 -0.22
CA MET A 48 7.49 -8.96 0.72
C MET A 48 6.13 -8.34 1.06
N LEU A 49 5.23 -8.19 0.08
CA LEU A 49 3.86 -7.71 0.32
C LEU A 49 3.13 -8.62 1.32
N GLN A 50 3.33 -9.94 1.22
CA GLN A 50 2.76 -10.91 2.16
C GLN A 50 3.42 -10.83 3.54
N GLU A 51 4.75 -10.78 3.62
CA GLU A 51 5.47 -10.69 4.90
C GLU A 51 5.16 -9.41 5.68
N LEU A 52 5.05 -8.28 4.98
CA LEU A 52 4.65 -7.00 5.57
C LEU A 52 3.15 -6.95 5.90
N ASN A 53 2.39 -7.99 5.54
CA ASN A 53 0.92 -8.04 5.65
C ASN A 53 0.27 -6.76 5.09
N MET A 54 0.78 -6.32 3.94
CA MET A 54 0.34 -5.09 3.30
C MET A 54 -1.08 -5.27 2.78
N LYS A 55 -1.99 -4.43 3.28
CA LYS A 55 -3.39 -4.40 2.88
C LYS A 55 -3.68 -3.14 2.07
N PRO A 56 -4.65 -3.19 1.14
CA PRO A 56 -5.11 -1.97 0.49
C PRO A 56 -5.64 -0.99 1.53
N GLY A 57 -5.46 0.31 1.26
CA GLY A 57 -6.17 1.33 2.01
C GLY A 57 -7.65 1.30 1.67
N VAL A 58 -8.50 1.41 2.68
CA VAL A 58 -9.95 1.44 2.51
C VAL A 58 -10.47 2.64 3.26
N VAL A 59 -10.97 3.63 2.52
CA VAL A 59 -11.61 4.81 3.09
C VAL A 59 -13.11 4.68 2.90
N ASP A 60 -13.83 4.70 4.01
CA ASP A 60 -15.29 4.74 4.00
C ASP A 60 -15.73 6.18 3.76
N LEU A 61 -16.40 6.42 2.63
CA LEU A 61 -16.93 7.73 2.30
C LEU A 61 -18.34 7.95 2.84
N GLU A 62 -18.97 6.96 3.49
CA GLU A 62 -20.29 7.13 4.12
C GLU A 62 -20.15 7.58 5.58
N LYS A 63 -19.08 7.19 6.27
CA LYS A 63 -18.79 7.65 7.63
C LYS A 63 -18.43 9.14 7.64
N GLU A 64 -18.95 9.89 8.60
CA GLU A 64 -18.51 11.25 8.89
C GLU A 64 -17.33 11.19 9.85
N ASP A 65 -16.29 11.96 9.59
CA ASP A 65 -15.26 12.25 10.60
C ASP A 65 -15.93 13.14 11.65
N VAL A 66 -16.33 12.52 12.77
CA VAL A 66 -16.79 13.24 13.98
C VAL A 66 -15.58 13.68 14.78
#